data_AF-A0A6N2MXM9-F1
#
_entry.id   AF-A0A6N2MXM9-F1
#
_cell.length_a   1.000
_cell.length_b   1.000
_cell.length_c   1.000
_cell.angle_alpha   90.00
_cell.angle_beta   90.00
_cell.angle_gamma   90.00
#
_symmetry.space_group_name_H-M   'P 1'
#
loop_
_entity.id
_entity.type
_entity.pdbx_description
1 polymer ?
#
loop_
_entity_poly.entity_id
_entity_poly.type
_entity_poly.pdbx_seq_one_letter_code
_entity_poly.pdbx_strand_id
1 'polypeptide(L)'
;MIDPQQIIPFHKVFDGKKWEKFNSEKVAYLAYARIQGKAALIAHFQNSSLMNEDKVVSLLFHTDGPNAGDPVRYFAIQVACQSV
;
A
#
# COMPACT_ATOMS: atom_id res chain seq x y z
N MET A 1 7.92 -3.29 -12.09
CA MET A 1 6.58 -2.79 -11.66
C MET A 1 6.64 -1.54 -10.76
N ILE A 2 7.82 -0.96 -10.49
CA ILE A 2 7.98 0.21 -9.60
C ILE A 2 8.31 1.52 -10.32
N ASP A 3 8.27 1.52 -11.65
CA ASP A 3 8.59 2.71 -12.44
C ASP A 3 7.48 3.77 -12.29
N PRO A 4 7.80 5.01 -11.85
CA PRO A 4 6.83 6.10 -11.74
C PRO A 4 6.05 6.37 -13.03
N GLN A 5 6.60 6.05 -14.20
CA GLN A 5 5.89 6.23 -15.48
C GLN A 5 4.62 5.37 -15.57
N GLN A 6 4.53 4.27 -14.80
CA GLN A 6 3.34 3.41 -14.74
C GLN A 6 2.13 4.09 -14.07
N ILE A 7 2.35 5.20 -13.35
CA ILE A 7 1.26 5.99 -12.75
C ILE A 7 0.39 6.64 -13.83
N ILE A 8 1.00 7.06 -14.94
CA ILE A 8 0.31 7.76 -16.04
C ILE A 8 -0.76 6.87 -16.71
N PRO A 9 -0.43 5.66 -17.22
CA PRO A 9 -1.45 4.77 -17.80
C PRO A 9 -2.48 4.36 -16.75
N PHE A 10 -2.08 4.13 -15.49
CA PHE A 10 -3.02 3.82 -14.42
C PHE A 10 -4.03 4.95 -14.19
N HIS A 11 -3.57 6.20 -14.08
CA HIS A 11 -4.44 7.36 -13.93
C HIS A 11 -5.41 7.49 -15.11
N LYS A 12 -4.93 7.39 -16.36
CA LYS A 12 -5.79 7.47 -17.55
C LYS A 12 -6.87 6.39 -17.60
N VAL A 13 -6.59 5.22 -17.03
CA VAL A 13 -7.54 4.10 -17.01
C VAL A 13 -8.61 4.27 -15.96
N PHE A 14 -8.34 4.90 -14.81
CA PHE A 14 -9.28 4.93 -13.68
C PHE A 14 -9.88 6.29 -13.36
N ASP A 15 -9.17 7.39 -13.62
CA ASP A 15 -9.63 8.72 -13.23
C ASP A 15 -10.95 9.10 -13.92
N GLY A 16 -11.91 9.59 -13.14
CA GLY A 16 -13.23 9.99 -13.62
C GLY A 16 -14.16 8.84 -14.01
N LYS A 17 -13.76 7.57 -13.84
CA LYS A 17 -14.60 6.41 -14.16
C LYS A 17 -15.41 5.93 -12.97
N LYS A 18 -16.62 5.46 -13.23
CA LYS A 18 -17.48 4.83 -12.21
C LYS A 18 -17.02 3.40 -11.93
N TRP A 19 -17.21 2.96 -10.70
CA TRP A 19 -17.02 1.55 -10.37
C TRP A 19 -18.16 0.73 -10.98
N GLU A 20 -17.83 -0.09 -11.99
CA GLU A 20 -18.82 -0.87 -12.74
C GLU A 20 -19.49 -1.98 -11.91
N LYS A 21 -18.88 -2.35 -10.77
CA LYS A 21 -19.41 -3.38 -9.87
C LYS A 21 -20.26 -2.76 -8.76
N PHE A 22 -21.24 -3.54 -8.29
CA PHE A 22 -22.08 -3.24 -7.13
C PHE A 22 -23.07 -2.07 -7.29
N ASN A 23 -23.41 -1.67 -8.53
CA ASN A 23 -24.27 -0.51 -8.81
C ASN A 23 -23.78 0.78 -8.12
N SER A 24 -22.46 0.92 -7.96
CA SER A 24 -21.90 2.05 -7.23
C SER A 24 -21.89 3.30 -8.11
N GLU A 25 -22.46 4.40 -7.60
CA GLU A 25 -22.35 5.72 -8.25
C GLU A 25 -20.99 6.37 -8.01
N LYS A 26 -20.13 5.76 -7.19
CA LYS A 26 -18.81 6.29 -6.85
C LYS A 26 -17.95 6.40 -8.12
N VAL A 27 -17.32 7.56 -8.25
CA VAL A 27 -16.34 7.85 -9.30
C VAL A 27 -14.94 7.71 -8.70
N ALA A 28 -14.05 7.01 -9.39
CA ALA A 28 -12.65 6.90 -8.98
C ALA A 28 -11.92 8.21 -9.26
N TYR A 29 -11.16 8.68 -8.26
CA TYR A 29 -10.29 9.85 -8.35
C TYR A 29 -8.94 9.51 -7.74
N LEU A 30 -7.87 10.00 -8.37
CA LEU A 30 -6.50 9.75 -7.93
C LEU A 30 -5.86 11.02 -7.38
N ALA A 31 -5.18 10.88 -6.24
CA ALA A 31 -4.33 11.91 -5.66
C ALA A 31 -3.07 11.27 -5.05
N TYR A 32 -2.00 12.04 -4.93
CA TYR A 32 -0.83 11.59 -4.22
C TYR A 32 -1.12 11.44 -2.72
N ALA A 33 -0.69 10.32 -2.15
CA ALA A 33 -0.80 10.09 -0.71
C ALA A 33 0.06 11.09 0.07
N ARG A 34 -0.37 11.42 1.29
CA ARG A 34 0.41 12.27 2.20
C ARG A 34 1.75 11.65 2.59
N ILE A 35 1.79 10.32 2.72
CA ILE A 35 2.98 9.56 3.07
C ILE A 35 3.50 8.91 1.79
N GLN A 36 4.73 9.23 1.44
CA GLN A 36 5.35 8.79 0.20
C GLN A 36 6.54 7.88 0.49
N GLY A 37 6.68 6.82 -0.29
CA GLY A 37 7.77 5.85 -0.19
C GLY A 37 7.51 4.68 0.76
N LYS A 38 8.05 3.51 0.40
CA LYS A 38 7.85 2.24 1.12
C LYS A 38 8.33 2.31 2.58
N ALA A 39 9.51 2.87 2.83
CA ALA A 39 10.07 2.95 4.18
C ALA A 39 9.25 3.87 5.12
N ALA A 40 8.83 5.04 4.63
CA ALA A 40 7.99 5.95 5.40
C ALA A 40 6.61 5.36 5.69
N LEU A 41 6.05 4.63 4.73
CA LEU A 41 4.78 3.92 4.91
C LEU A 41 4.89 2.80 5.97
N ILE A 42 5.97 2.01 5.94
CA ILE A 42 6.26 0.98 6.95
C ILE A 42 6.38 1.63 8.34
N ALA A 43 7.19 2.68 8.48
CA ALA A 43 7.39 3.37 9.75
C ALA A 43 6.09 3.98 10.29
N HIS A 44 5.24 4.54 9.42
CA HIS A 44 3.96 5.08 9.84
C HIS A 44 3.03 3.99 10.40
N PHE A 45 2.97 2.83 9.75
CA PHE A 45 2.15 1.73 10.25
C PHE A 45 2.71 1.06 11.50
N GLN A 46 4.04 0.94 11.62
CA GLN A 46 4.70 0.42 12.83
C GLN A 46 4.40 1.24 14.08
N ASN A 47 4.23 2.55 13.94
CA ASN A 47 3.91 3.46 15.04
C ASN A 47 2.39 3.63 15.26
N SER A 48 1.55 3.04 14.42
CA SER A 48 0.09 3.12 14.52
C SER A 48 -0.48 1.91 15.26
N SER A 49 -1.51 2.12 16.08
CA SER A 49 -2.23 1.04 16.80
C SER A 49 -2.99 0.08 15.88
N LEU A 50 -3.07 0.40 14.58
CA LEU A 50 -3.80 -0.35 13.55
C LEU A 50 -3.24 -1.76 13.28
N MET A 51 -2.03 -2.08 13.76
CA MET A 51 -1.42 -3.41 13.57
C MET A 51 -2.04 -4.53 14.42
N ASN A 52 -3.03 -4.22 15.26
CA ASN A 52 -3.59 -5.15 16.24
C ASN A 52 -4.96 -5.77 15.84
N GLU A 53 -5.49 -5.49 14.65
CA GLU A 53 -6.73 -6.10 14.17
C GLU A 53 -6.46 -7.18 13.11
N ASP A 54 -7.15 -8.33 13.20
CA ASP A 54 -7.12 -9.50 12.29
C ASP A 54 -7.56 -9.22 10.83
N LYS A 55 -7.55 -7.96 10.40
CA LYS A 55 -7.82 -7.55 9.03
C LYS A 55 -6.48 -7.28 8.35
N VAL A 56 -6.36 -7.60 7.06
CA VAL A 56 -5.10 -7.46 6.32
C VAL A 56 -4.75 -5.96 6.17
N VAL A 57 -4.07 -5.36 7.15
CA VAL A 57 -3.93 -3.89 7.26
C VAL A 57 -2.88 -3.32 6.30
N SER A 58 -1.90 -4.11 5.86
CA SER A 58 -0.92 -3.65 4.87
C SER A 58 -0.31 -4.81 4.09
N LEU A 59 -0.76 -5.00 2.85
CA LEU A 59 -0.13 -5.93 1.91
C LEU A 59 1.03 -5.23 1.21
N LEU A 60 2.25 -5.66 1.50
CA LEU A 60 3.46 -5.17 0.83
C LEU A 60 3.89 -6.19 -0.23
N PHE A 61 4.64 -5.76 -1.24
CA PHE A 61 5.19 -6.63 -2.28
C PHE A 61 6.70 -6.44 -2.39
N HIS A 62 7.39 -7.47 -2.85
CA HIS A 62 8.80 -7.36 -3.21
C HIS A 62 8.94 -6.46 -4.45
N THR A 63 9.85 -5.50 -4.37
CA THR A 63 10.07 -4.50 -5.43
C THR A 63 11.06 -5.00 -6.48
N ASP A 64 12.01 -5.84 -6.08
CA ASP A 64 13.17 -6.23 -6.87
C ASP A 64 13.52 -7.71 -6.65
N GLY A 65 14.31 -8.26 -7.58
CA GLY A 65 14.79 -9.65 -7.53
C GLY A 65 13.83 -10.67 -8.15
N PRO A 66 14.13 -11.97 -8.03
CA PRO A 66 13.36 -13.04 -8.67
C PRO A 66 11.92 -13.16 -8.13
N ASN A 67 11.65 -12.59 -6.95
CA ASN A 67 10.35 -12.62 -6.28
C ASN A 67 9.57 -11.30 -6.47
N ALA A 68 9.99 -10.42 -7.39
CA ALA A 68 9.34 -9.13 -7.59
C ALA A 68 7.85 -9.32 -7.96
N GLY A 69 6.96 -8.67 -7.20
CA GLY A 69 5.51 -8.86 -7.34
C GLY A 69 4.90 -9.89 -6.38
N ASP A 70 5.71 -10.66 -5.63
CA ASP A 70 5.20 -11.56 -4.61
C ASP A 70 4.86 -10.82 -3.31
N PRO A 71 3.77 -11.20 -2.63
CA PRO A 71 3.34 -10.57 -1.38
C PRO A 71 4.35 -10.82 -0.25
N VAL A 72 4.66 -9.76 0.48
CA VAL A 72 5.47 -9.74 1.69
C VAL A 72 4.53 -9.64 2.88
N ARG A 73 4.49 -10.67 3.72
CA ARG A 73 3.89 -10.56 5.05
C ARG A 73 4.86 -9.81 5.96
N TYR A 74 4.57 -8.55 6.24
CA TYR A 74 5.19 -7.86 7.35
C TYR A 74 4.46 -8.28 8.63
N PHE A 75 5.08 -9.15 9.41
CA PHE A 75 4.69 -9.33 10.80
C PHE A 75 5.12 -8.08 11.55
N ALA A 76 4.18 -7.29 12.03
CA ALA A 76 4.47 -6.19 12.93
C ALA A 76 4.82 -6.74 14.33
N ILE A 77 5.95 -7.41 14.44
CA ILE A 77 6.63 -7.61 15.73
C ILE A 77 8.12 -7.50 15.47
N GLN A 78 8.59 -6.26 15.46
CA GLN A 78 9.87 -5.96 16.09
C GLN A 78 9.60 -4.78 17.02
N VAL A 79 8.80 -5.02 18.07
CA VAL A 79 9.06 -4.30 19.32
C VAL A 79 10.49 -4.68 19.65
N ALA A 80 11.39 -3.72 19.48
CA ALA A 80 12.74 -3.84 19.97
C ALA A 80 12.63 -4.13 21.47
N CYS A 81 12.82 -5.38 21.85
CA CYS A 81 13.41 -5.68 23.15
C CYS A 81 14.85 -5.18 23.06
N GLN A 82 15.05 -3.88 23.24
CA GLN A 82 16.31 -3.35 23.70
C GLN A 82 16.21 -3.26 25.21
N SER A 83 16.89 -4.19 25.85
CA SER A 83 17.22 -4.17 27.26
C SER A 83 17.77 -2.79 27.64
N VAL A 84 17.09 -2.14 28.58
CA VAL A 84 17.72 -1.40 29.68
C VAL A 84 16.96 -1.77 30.95
#